data_AF-A0A831L7P2-F1
#
_entry.id   AF-A0A831L7P2-F1
#
_cell.length_a   1.000
_cell.length_b   1.000
_cell.length_c   1.000
_cell.angle_alpha   90.00
_cell.angle_beta   90.00
_cell.angle_gamma   90.00
#
_symmetry.space_group_name_H-M   'P 1'
#
loop_
_entity.id
_entity.type
_entity.pdbx_description
1 polymer ?
#
loop_
_entity_poly.entity_id
_entity_poly.type
_entity_poly.pdbx_seq_one_letter_code
_entity_poly.pdbx_strand_id
1 'polypeptide(L)'
;MTTALNTKYRNFFLFALVFVLAFSVSTSLAKRRGFLSDESSYFSIIQSLAHDGDLEYTRRDIQRIRRHFYTGPLGLFLKKAENGRLYFAKSFAYPLAAAPFFRLFGQNGLLLFNGLMILLCLWMGYLLLRKHHDESDSFRFSLVFILASVVPVYIWWVTADLFNFFVVFAGLFCFFYPFQRKGWFYLSGLCFSFAVFSKPNTTLPIAILYLMLLFQREWKRFLALSLITVIICSLLLGFLYAQTGGINFMGGERRTFYSHYPFEMPEYRFENGFKMTADNYWERFYLSPKIVALNLFYFVFGRFTGMFIYTFPALFALLLFLFQKRGREDWFILSAITAGVLFFVLVTPDNYFGGSGSVGNRYLFSILPFFFFLGYRHRPMRLTWIPLLVGLIFLPGLFMDAVHHSTYSRSAGLSFPINQFPPEKTQYQALQANENPRAFGRLVHDQQRRYTMHFLNDNNWPLEANSFWTNGTSPAEMFAVMPGPVRNFRIKLKNIPVENRVVLQLEHLRREFRLQPNQEVMVNVDCRRHHISGLAMKKRQIYYFRIRSLKEYCPFFADPYKEDRRNLGIQVHIGFEQ
;
A
#
# COMPACT_ATOMS: atom_id res chain seq x y z
N MET A 1 5.05 -42.07 -3.55
CA MET A 1 3.94 -42.21 -4.51
C MET A 1 3.57 -40.84 -5.08
N THR A 2 3.85 -40.63 -6.37
CA THR A 2 3.34 -39.51 -7.18
C THR A 2 1.92 -39.86 -7.61
N THR A 3 0.95 -39.66 -6.73
CA THR A 3 -0.46 -39.73 -7.13
C THR A 3 -0.70 -38.62 -8.15
N ALA A 4 -1.06 -39.01 -9.37
CA ALA A 4 -1.42 -38.09 -10.44
C ALA A 4 -2.43 -37.07 -9.91
N LEU A 5 -2.31 -35.82 -10.37
CA LEU A 5 -3.22 -34.75 -9.94
C LEU A 5 -4.65 -35.16 -10.32
N ASN A 6 -5.57 -35.15 -9.37
CA ASN A 6 -6.98 -35.43 -9.63
C ASN A 6 -7.48 -34.55 -10.80
N THR A 7 -8.14 -35.19 -11.77
CA THR A 7 -8.56 -34.61 -13.05
C THR A 7 -9.29 -33.28 -12.85
N LYS A 8 -10.13 -33.16 -11.81
CA LYS A 8 -10.87 -31.93 -11.50
C LYS A 8 -9.93 -30.73 -11.25
N TYR A 9 -8.97 -30.87 -10.34
CA TYR A 9 -8.05 -29.77 -10.00
C TYR A 9 -7.07 -29.49 -11.13
N ARG A 10 -6.67 -30.53 -11.89
CA ARG A 10 -5.83 -30.36 -13.09
C ARG A 10 -6.54 -29.48 -14.11
N ASN A 11 -7.80 -29.80 -14.38
CA ASN A 11 -8.61 -29.03 -15.32
C ASN A 11 -8.80 -27.58 -14.82
N PHE A 12 -9.01 -27.36 -13.52
CA PHE A 12 -9.06 -26.01 -12.96
C PHE A 12 -7.79 -25.20 -13.27
N PHE A 13 -6.59 -25.73 -12.98
CA PHE A 13 -5.35 -24.98 -13.24
C PHE A 13 -5.10 -24.75 -14.74
N LEU A 14 -5.51 -25.69 -15.60
CA LEU A 14 -5.49 -25.49 -17.06
C LEU A 14 -6.44 -24.37 -17.49
N PHE A 15 -7.69 -24.39 -17.03
CA PHE A 15 -8.65 -23.31 -17.31
C PHE A 15 -8.19 -21.97 -16.75
N ALA A 16 -7.60 -21.95 -15.55
CA ALA A 16 -7.04 -20.74 -14.96
C ALA A 16 -5.86 -20.19 -15.77
N LEU A 17 -5.00 -21.07 -16.33
CA LEU A 17 -3.94 -20.66 -17.26
C LEU A 17 -4.53 -20.06 -18.55
N VAL A 18 -5.52 -20.72 -19.14
CA VAL A 18 -6.22 -20.20 -20.33
C VAL A 18 -6.87 -18.85 -20.02
N PHE A 19 -7.49 -18.71 -18.85
CA PHE A 19 -8.05 -17.44 -18.39
C PHE A 19 -6.98 -16.36 -18.27
N VAL A 20 -5.83 -16.65 -17.65
CA VAL A 20 -4.72 -15.68 -17.53
C VAL A 20 -4.22 -15.25 -18.92
N LEU A 21 -4.06 -16.19 -19.85
CA LEU A 21 -3.68 -15.90 -21.23
C LEU A 21 -4.72 -15.01 -21.91
N ALA A 22 -6.00 -15.40 -21.88
CA ALA A 22 -7.10 -14.64 -22.47
C ALA A 22 -7.21 -13.24 -21.86
N PHE A 23 -7.19 -13.14 -20.52
CA PHE A 23 -7.18 -11.88 -19.78
C PHE A 23 -6.02 -10.98 -20.21
N SER A 24 -4.81 -11.51 -20.31
CA SER A 24 -3.63 -10.71 -20.68
C SER A 24 -3.72 -10.11 -22.08
N VAL A 25 -4.32 -10.84 -23.02
CA VAL A 25 -4.47 -10.40 -24.42
C VAL A 25 -5.67 -9.47 -24.60
N SER A 26 -6.78 -9.73 -23.90
CA SER A 26 -8.02 -8.95 -24.02
C SER A 26 -8.01 -7.63 -23.24
N THR A 27 -7.00 -7.43 -22.39
CA THR A 27 -6.92 -6.31 -21.45
C THR A 27 -5.78 -5.37 -21.82
N SER A 28 -6.02 -4.06 -21.77
CA SER A 28 -5.00 -3.05 -22.09
C SER A 28 -4.62 -2.21 -20.88
N LEU A 29 -3.34 -2.27 -20.51
CA LEU A 29 -2.78 -1.47 -19.42
C LEU A 29 -2.76 0.04 -19.74
N ALA A 30 -2.56 0.41 -21.01
CA ALA A 30 -2.52 1.79 -21.50
C ALA A 30 -3.86 2.54 -21.41
N LYS A 31 -5.00 1.83 -21.31
CA LYS A 31 -6.31 2.47 -21.13
C LYS A 31 -6.49 3.13 -19.76
N ARG A 32 -5.55 2.91 -18.82
CA ARG A 32 -5.51 3.62 -17.53
C ARG A 32 -5.08 5.08 -17.78
N ARG A 33 -5.67 6.04 -17.04
CA ARG A 33 -5.39 7.48 -17.16
C ARG A 33 -4.00 7.91 -16.60
N GLY A 34 -3.04 6.99 -16.51
CA GLY A 34 -1.69 7.25 -16.01
C GLY A 34 -1.06 6.05 -15.29
N PHE A 35 0.05 6.32 -14.62
CA PHE A 35 0.79 5.37 -13.78
C PHE A 35 0.31 5.40 -12.34
N LEU A 36 0.41 4.24 -11.67
CA LEU A 36 0.12 4.10 -10.25
C LEU A 36 1.40 4.27 -9.42
N SER A 37 1.40 5.11 -8.40
CA SER A 37 2.53 5.25 -7.47
C SER A 37 3.90 5.34 -8.21
N ASP A 38 4.79 4.37 -7.96
CA ASP A 38 6.15 4.29 -8.49
C ASP A 38 6.24 3.57 -9.86
N GLU A 39 5.12 3.18 -10.48
CA GLU A 39 5.09 2.33 -11.68
C GLU A 39 5.89 2.89 -12.84
N SER A 40 5.90 4.22 -13.03
CA SER A 40 6.61 4.85 -14.15
C SER A 40 8.10 4.53 -14.14
N SER A 41 8.69 4.38 -12.96
CA SER A 41 10.10 4.01 -12.81
C SER A 41 10.31 2.56 -13.20
N TYR A 42 9.48 1.64 -12.70
CA TYR A 42 9.58 0.22 -13.04
C TYR A 42 9.31 -0.03 -14.52
N PHE A 43 8.27 0.59 -15.09
CA PHE A 43 7.93 0.49 -16.50
C PHE A 43 9.03 1.05 -17.41
N SER A 44 9.70 2.14 -17.01
CA SER A 44 10.85 2.66 -17.75
C SER A 44 12.05 1.71 -17.69
N ILE A 45 12.38 1.15 -16.52
CA ILE A 45 13.45 0.15 -16.39
C ILE A 45 13.16 -1.09 -17.24
N ILE A 46 11.90 -1.57 -17.25
CA ILE A 46 11.48 -2.70 -18.08
C ILE A 46 11.79 -2.44 -19.55
N GLN A 47 11.45 -1.25 -20.05
CA GLN A 47 11.68 -0.89 -21.45
C GLN A 47 13.17 -0.76 -21.78
N SER A 48 13.95 -0.10 -20.92
CA SER A 48 15.40 0.06 -21.12
C SER A 48 16.10 -1.31 -21.07
N LEU A 49 15.78 -2.20 -20.11
CA LEU A 49 16.32 -3.56 -20.09
C LEU A 49 15.87 -4.40 -21.31
N ALA A 50 14.61 -4.28 -21.75
CA ALA A 50 14.08 -5.06 -22.87
C ALA A 50 14.65 -4.63 -24.24
N HIS A 51 15.06 -3.37 -24.38
CA HIS A 51 15.50 -2.80 -25.66
C HIS A 51 17.01 -2.53 -25.72
N ASP A 52 17.61 -2.06 -24.62
CA ASP A 52 18.99 -1.59 -24.57
C ASP A 52 19.87 -2.41 -23.61
N GLY A 53 19.28 -3.10 -22.63
CA GLY A 53 20.01 -3.97 -21.70
C GLY A 53 20.78 -3.21 -20.61
N ASP A 54 20.41 -1.96 -20.33
CA ASP A 54 21.05 -1.08 -19.35
C ASP A 54 20.08 -0.56 -18.28
N LEU A 55 20.55 0.36 -17.42
CA LEU A 55 19.73 1.08 -16.44
C LEU A 55 19.83 2.61 -16.62
N GLU A 56 20.49 3.06 -17.69
CA GLU A 56 20.71 4.48 -17.97
C GLU A 56 19.40 5.12 -18.44
N TYR A 57 19.09 6.29 -17.89
CA TYR A 57 17.95 7.07 -18.33
C TYR A 57 18.38 8.04 -19.41
N THR A 58 17.81 7.88 -20.60
CA THR A 58 18.10 8.70 -21.77
C THR A 58 16.85 9.33 -22.37
N ARG A 59 17.03 10.20 -23.37
CA ARG A 59 15.91 10.75 -24.15
C ARG A 59 15.03 9.66 -24.79
N ARG A 60 15.62 8.51 -25.16
CA ARG A 60 14.90 7.40 -25.79
C ARG A 60 13.85 6.82 -24.85
N ASP A 61 14.13 6.78 -23.54
CA ASP A 61 13.22 6.20 -22.55
C ASP A 61 11.96 7.04 -22.36
N ILE A 62 12.09 8.38 -22.35
CA ILE A 62 10.94 9.30 -22.32
C ILE A 62 10.09 9.15 -23.57
N GLN A 63 10.73 9.01 -24.73
CA GLN A 63 10.00 8.82 -25.99
C GLN A 63 9.23 7.51 -25.98
N ARG A 64 9.82 6.41 -25.49
CA ARG A 64 9.16 5.10 -25.39
C ARG A 64 7.97 5.14 -24.43
N ILE A 65 8.14 5.68 -23.22
CA ILE A 65 7.04 5.74 -22.26
C ILE A 65 5.87 6.60 -22.77
N ARG A 66 6.15 7.70 -23.50
CA ARG A 66 5.12 8.57 -24.09
C ARG A 66 4.34 7.92 -25.23
N ARG A 67 4.95 6.99 -25.98
CA ARG A 67 4.23 6.18 -26.99
C ARG A 67 3.19 5.26 -26.36
N HIS A 68 3.39 4.89 -25.10
CA HIS A 68 2.52 3.99 -24.36
C HIS A 68 1.50 4.70 -23.48
N PHE A 69 1.87 5.85 -22.90
CA PHE A 69 1.03 6.67 -22.04
C PHE A 69 1.16 8.14 -22.45
N TYR A 70 0.10 8.71 -23.01
CA TYR A 70 0.13 10.07 -23.57
C TYR A 70 0.51 11.14 -22.52
N THR A 71 0.12 10.94 -21.25
CA THR A 71 0.47 11.82 -20.13
C THR A 71 1.97 11.86 -19.83
N GLY A 72 2.73 10.87 -20.33
CA GLY A 72 4.12 10.64 -19.97
C GLY A 72 4.26 9.90 -18.63
N PRO A 73 5.49 9.79 -18.10
CA PRO A 73 5.71 9.23 -16.77
C PRO A 73 5.00 10.08 -15.71
N LEU A 74 4.75 9.49 -14.54
CA LEU A 74 4.33 10.20 -13.32
C LEU A 74 5.05 9.58 -12.14
N GLY A 75 5.71 10.38 -11.29
CA GLY A 75 6.50 9.87 -10.18
C GLY A 75 7.75 9.11 -10.61
N LEU A 76 8.44 9.58 -11.66
CA LEU A 76 9.67 8.95 -12.16
C LEU A 76 10.82 9.24 -11.19
N PHE A 77 11.53 8.22 -10.72
CA PHE A 77 12.68 8.36 -9.82
C PHE A 77 13.97 8.17 -10.59
N LEU A 78 14.82 9.20 -10.54
CA LEU A 78 16.15 9.19 -11.14
C LEU A 78 17.21 9.51 -10.07
N LYS A 79 18.42 9.02 -10.29
CA LYS A 79 19.62 9.41 -9.56
C LYS A 79 20.69 9.87 -10.53
N LYS A 80 21.49 10.84 -10.10
CA LYS A 80 22.65 11.34 -10.85
C LYS A 80 23.91 10.64 -10.35
N ALA A 81 24.68 10.06 -11.26
CA ALA A 81 25.99 9.49 -10.95
C ALA A 81 27.08 10.57 -10.99
N GLU A 82 28.27 10.25 -10.49
CA GLU A 82 29.42 11.18 -10.43
C GLU A 82 29.84 11.68 -11.82
N ASN A 83 29.69 10.83 -12.85
CA ASN A 83 29.96 11.19 -14.25
C ASN A 83 28.85 12.05 -14.90
N GLY A 84 27.86 12.50 -14.11
CA GLY A 84 26.76 13.35 -14.56
C GLY A 84 25.62 12.62 -15.28
N ARG A 85 25.75 11.31 -15.57
CA ARG A 85 24.69 10.51 -16.20
C ARG A 85 23.55 10.23 -15.23
N LEU A 86 22.36 10.01 -15.79
CA LEU A 86 21.15 9.76 -15.03
C LEU A 86 20.77 8.28 -15.10
N TYR A 87 20.38 7.70 -13.98
CA TYR A 87 19.96 6.30 -13.88
C TYR A 87 18.65 6.19 -13.12
N PHE A 88 17.87 5.15 -13.40
CA PHE A 88 16.65 4.89 -12.65
C PHE A 88 16.94 4.56 -11.17
N ALA A 89 16.16 5.12 -10.25
CA ALA A 89 16.41 5.03 -8.81
C ALA A 89 15.41 4.13 -8.06
N LYS A 90 15.18 2.92 -8.60
CA LYS A 90 14.38 1.82 -8.04
C LYS A 90 15.07 0.48 -8.33
N SER A 91 14.71 -0.56 -7.58
CA SER A 91 15.26 -1.90 -7.81
C SER A 91 14.86 -2.42 -9.20
N PHE A 92 15.83 -2.97 -9.92
CA PHE A 92 15.59 -3.60 -11.22
C PHE A 92 15.18 -5.08 -11.12
N ALA A 93 15.02 -5.66 -9.93
CA ALA A 93 14.70 -7.09 -9.75
C ALA A 93 13.42 -7.53 -10.50
N TYR A 94 12.31 -6.80 -10.26
CA TYR A 94 11.05 -7.02 -10.96
C TYR A 94 11.18 -6.66 -12.45
N PRO A 95 11.73 -5.48 -12.83
CA PRO A 95 11.96 -5.17 -14.23
C PRO A 95 12.73 -6.20 -15.03
N LEU A 96 13.78 -6.78 -14.45
CA LEU A 96 14.61 -7.81 -15.08
C LEU A 96 13.80 -9.07 -15.39
N ALA A 97 12.95 -9.50 -14.46
CA ALA A 97 12.08 -10.66 -14.67
C ALA A 97 10.93 -10.37 -15.65
N ALA A 98 10.44 -9.13 -15.68
CA ALA A 98 9.32 -8.72 -16.53
C ALA A 98 9.74 -8.32 -17.96
N ALA A 99 10.99 -7.90 -18.17
CA ALA A 99 11.49 -7.41 -19.46
C ALA A 99 11.32 -8.42 -20.62
N PRO A 100 11.56 -9.73 -20.46
CA PRO A 100 11.31 -10.70 -21.53
C PRO A 100 9.84 -10.76 -21.96
N PHE A 101 8.91 -10.70 -21.01
CA PHE A 101 7.47 -10.69 -21.31
C PHE A 101 7.06 -9.42 -22.03
N PHE A 102 7.59 -8.27 -21.59
CA PHE A 102 7.37 -7.00 -22.28
C PHE A 102 7.95 -7.00 -23.69
N ARG A 103 9.15 -7.56 -23.87
CA ARG A 103 9.80 -7.65 -25.18
C ARG A 103 8.98 -8.46 -26.19
N LEU A 104 8.37 -9.55 -25.74
CA LEU A 104 7.61 -10.46 -26.59
C LEU A 104 6.16 -10.01 -26.83
N PHE A 105 5.50 -9.45 -25.81
CA PHE A 105 4.05 -9.19 -25.83
C PHE A 105 3.67 -7.74 -25.47
N GLY A 106 4.64 -6.84 -25.37
CA GLY A 106 4.42 -5.45 -24.96
C GLY A 106 3.79 -5.36 -23.56
N GLN A 107 2.87 -4.41 -23.38
CA GLN A 107 2.20 -4.21 -22.10
C GLN A 107 1.36 -5.41 -21.64
N ASN A 108 0.80 -6.17 -22.59
CA ASN A 108 0.02 -7.37 -22.30
C ASN A 108 0.91 -8.45 -21.67
N GLY A 109 2.19 -8.49 -22.03
CA GLY A 109 3.20 -9.34 -21.38
C GLY A 109 3.35 -9.07 -19.89
N LEU A 110 3.19 -7.82 -19.45
CA LEU A 110 3.26 -7.47 -18.02
C LEU A 110 2.06 -8.01 -17.25
N LEU A 111 0.86 -7.93 -17.84
CA LEU A 111 -0.36 -8.53 -17.27
C LEU A 111 -0.25 -10.05 -17.24
N LEU A 112 0.30 -10.66 -18.30
CA LEU A 112 0.58 -12.09 -18.34
C LEU A 112 1.55 -12.49 -17.22
N PHE A 113 2.68 -11.80 -17.09
CA PHE A 113 3.67 -12.08 -16.05
C PHE A 113 3.05 -11.97 -14.65
N ASN A 114 2.30 -10.90 -14.38
CA ASN A 114 1.61 -10.71 -13.11
C ASN A 114 0.55 -11.79 -12.84
N GLY A 115 -0.24 -12.18 -13.85
CA GLY A 115 -1.24 -13.24 -13.72
C GLY A 115 -0.62 -14.62 -13.47
N LEU A 116 0.50 -14.93 -14.15
CA LEU A 116 1.25 -16.16 -13.93
C LEU A 116 1.81 -16.25 -12.51
N MET A 117 2.30 -15.15 -11.94
CA MET A 117 2.77 -15.13 -10.55
C MET A 117 1.66 -15.54 -9.56
N ILE A 118 0.44 -15.00 -9.73
CA ILE A 118 -0.71 -15.35 -8.87
C ILE A 118 -1.09 -16.82 -9.06
N LEU A 119 -1.18 -17.29 -10.32
CA LEU A 119 -1.52 -18.68 -10.65
C LEU A 119 -0.50 -19.67 -10.07
N LEU A 120 0.79 -19.37 -10.16
CA LEU A 120 1.86 -20.19 -9.61
C LEU A 120 1.80 -20.22 -8.08
N CYS A 121 1.53 -19.10 -7.40
CA CYS A 121 1.32 -19.10 -5.95
C CYS A 121 0.13 -19.98 -5.53
N LEU A 122 -0.99 -19.89 -6.24
CA LEU A 122 -2.14 -20.77 -6.03
C LEU A 122 -1.77 -22.25 -6.18
N TRP A 123 -1.02 -22.57 -7.24
CA TRP A 123 -0.61 -23.94 -7.51
C TRP A 123 0.38 -24.47 -6.47
N MET A 124 1.42 -23.70 -6.13
CA MET A 124 2.39 -24.04 -5.08
C MET A 124 1.72 -24.22 -3.72
N GLY A 125 0.79 -23.33 -3.37
CA GLY A 125 0.01 -23.43 -2.13
C GLY A 125 -0.81 -24.73 -2.08
N TYR A 126 -1.50 -25.06 -3.17
CA TYR A 126 -2.28 -26.30 -3.28
C TYR A 126 -1.40 -27.54 -3.17
N LEU A 127 -0.26 -27.56 -3.89
CA LEU A 127 0.69 -28.67 -3.86
C LEU A 127 1.26 -28.90 -2.47
N LEU A 128 1.60 -27.84 -1.74
CA LEU A 128 2.11 -27.95 -0.37
C LEU A 128 1.03 -28.49 0.57
N LEU A 129 -0.15 -27.88 0.59
CA LEU A 129 -1.19 -28.22 1.56
C LEU A 129 -1.69 -29.66 1.37
N ARG A 130 -1.78 -30.17 0.13
CA ARG A 130 -2.22 -31.55 -0.13
C ARG A 130 -1.26 -32.62 0.36
N LYS A 131 -0.08 -32.25 0.88
CA LYS A 131 0.83 -33.17 1.59
C LYS A 131 0.38 -33.44 3.02
N HIS A 132 -0.50 -32.60 3.56
CA HIS A 132 -0.91 -32.63 4.96
C HIS A 132 -2.43 -32.67 5.16
N HIS A 133 -3.19 -32.25 4.15
CA HIS A 133 -4.65 -32.14 4.20
C HIS A 133 -5.30 -32.76 2.96
N ASP A 134 -6.61 -32.94 3.02
CA ASP A 134 -7.40 -33.39 1.88
C ASP A 134 -7.29 -32.43 0.69
N GLU A 135 -7.42 -32.96 -0.52
CA GLU A 135 -7.25 -32.16 -1.75
C GLU A 135 -8.25 -31.00 -1.84
N SER A 136 -9.50 -31.23 -1.42
CA SER A 136 -10.55 -30.19 -1.46
C SER A 136 -10.25 -29.05 -0.49
N ASP A 137 -9.81 -29.37 0.72
CA ASP A 137 -9.45 -28.39 1.74
C ASP A 137 -8.22 -27.58 1.33
N SER A 138 -7.20 -28.28 0.83
CA SER A 138 -5.98 -27.67 0.29
C SER A 138 -6.30 -26.69 -0.82
N PHE A 139 -7.14 -27.10 -1.77
CA PHE A 139 -7.56 -26.26 -2.89
C PHE A 139 -8.35 -25.04 -2.43
N ARG A 140 -9.37 -25.25 -1.58
CA ARG A 140 -10.20 -24.16 -1.04
C ARG A 140 -9.38 -23.15 -0.27
N PHE A 141 -8.48 -23.60 0.61
CA PHE A 141 -7.66 -22.69 1.41
C PHE A 141 -6.70 -21.89 0.51
N SER A 142 -6.04 -22.52 -0.46
CA SER A 142 -5.17 -21.80 -1.40
C SER A 142 -5.92 -20.72 -2.18
N LEU A 143 -7.12 -21.05 -2.69
CA LEU A 143 -7.97 -20.06 -3.36
C LEU A 143 -8.36 -18.93 -2.43
N VAL A 144 -8.92 -19.23 -1.26
CA VAL A 144 -9.42 -18.20 -0.35
C VAL A 144 -8.29 -17.33 0.18
N PHE A 145 -7.12 -17.90 0.49
CA PHE A 145 -6.00 -17.11 1.00
C PHE A 145 -5.54 -16.04 0.03
N ILE A 146 -5.46 -16.37 -1.26
CA ILE A 146 -4.98 -15.45 -2.29
C ILE A 146 -6.11 -14.57 -2.82
N LEU A 147 -7.25 -15.16 -3.17
CA LEU A 147 -8.33 -14.45 -3.86
C LEU A 147 -9.26 -13.66 -2.92
N ALA A 148 -9.38 -14.02 -1.64
CA ALA A 148 -10.09 -13.20 -0.65
C ALA A 148 -9.15 -12.20 0.06
N SER A 149 -8.18 -11.67 -0.67
CA SER A 149 -7.22 -10.66 -0.22
C SER A 149 -7.03 -9.59 -1.31
N VAL A 150 -6.25 -8.55 -1.03
CA VAL A 150 -5.90 -7.50 -2.01
C VAL A 150 -4.97 -7.98 -3.13
N VAL A 151 -4.35 -9.16 -3.01
CA VAL A 151 -3.36 -9.67 -3.99
C VAL A 151 -3.85 -9.63 -5.45
N PRO A 152 -5.09 -10.02 -5.80
CA PRO A 152 -5.56 -9.96 -7.19
C PRO A 152 -5.64 -8.54 -7.76
N VAL A 153 -5.84 -7.52 -6.92
CA VAL A 153 -5.86 -6.12 -7.35
C VAL A 153 -4.50 -5.69 -7.90
N TYR A 154 -3.42 -6.28 -7.39
CA TYR A 154 -2.07 -5.98 -7.81
C TYR A 154 -1.68 -6.59 -9.16
N ILE A 155 -2.57 -7.37 -9.82
CA ILE A 155 -2.33 -7.83 -11.20
C ILE A 155 -2.16 -6.65 -12.16
N TRP A 156 -2.85 -5.54 -11.87
CA TRP A 156 -2.81 -4.30 -12.64
C TRP A 156 -1.53 -3.49 -12.42
N TRP A 157 -0.70 -3.85 -11.43
CA TRP A 157 0.39 -3.01 -10.95
C TRP A 157 1.71 -3.39 -11.60
N VAL A 158 2.38 -2.43 -12.25
CA VAL A 158 3.76 -2.59 -12.74
C VAL A 158 4.74 -2.19 -11.64
N THR A 159 4.74 -2.96 -10.55
CA THR A 159 5.55 -2.66 -9.36
C THR A 159 6.13 -3.93 -8.76
N ALA A 160 7.13 -3.76 -7.89
CA ALA A 160 7.80 -4.87 -7.23
C ALA A 160 6.95 -5.58 -6.15
N ASP A 161 5.76 -5.08 -5.79
CA ASP A 161 5.00 -5.60 -4.65
C ASP A 161 4.49 -7.04 -4.87
N LEU A 162 3.76 -7.28 -5.98
CA LEU A 162 3.30 -8.62 -6.35
C LEU A 162 4.48 -9.57 -6.63
N PHE A 163 5.55 -9.04 -7.23
CA PHE A 163 6.78 -9.80 -7.45
C PHE A 163 7.41 -10.28 -6.15
N ASN A 164 7.51 -9.41 -5.15
CA ASN A 164 8.04 -9.79 -3.83
C ASN A 164 7.15 -10.83 -3.13
N PHE A 165 5.83 -10.68 -3.21
CA PHE A 165 4.90 -11.70 -2.74
C PHE A 165 5.20 -13.05 -3.41
N PHE A 166 5.31 -13.07 -4.73
CA PHE A 166 5.60 -14.28 -5.50
C PHE A 166 6.96 -14.89 -5.15
N VAL A 167 8.06 -14.14 -5.20
CA VAL A 167 9.39 -14.72 -4.96
C VAL A 167 9.56 -15.20 -3.52
N VAL A 168 8.98 -14.52 -2.53
CA VAL A 168 9.00 -15.01 -1.14
C VAL A 168 8.14 -16.27 -1.01
N PHE A 169 6.95 -16.30 -1.62
CA PHE A 169 6.09 -17.49 -1.60
C PHE A 169 6.75 -18.70 -2.29
N ALA A 170 7.35 -18.48 -3.47
CA ALA A 170 8.11 -19.50 -4.20
C ALA A 170 9.32 -19.97 -3.39
N GLY A 171 10.04 -19.05 -2.75
CA GLY A 171 11.17 -19.39 -1.88
C GLY A 171 10.75 -20.24 -0.69
N LEU A 172 9.67 -19.88 0.00
CA LEU A 172 9.09 -20.66 1.10
C LEU A 172 8.57 -22.02 0.62
N PHE A 173 7.94 -22.08 -0.55
CA PHE A 173 7.51 -23.34 -1.16
C PHE A 173 8.71 -24.25 -1.42
N CYS A 174 9.75 -23.74 -2.10
CA CYS A 174 10.99 -24.48 -2.35
C CYS A 174 11.64 -24.96 -1.04
N PHE A 175 11.59 -24.14 0.00
CA PHE A 175 12.18 -24.42 1.30
C PHE A 175 11.42 -25.53 2.07
N PHE A 176 10.08 -25.49 2.10
CA PHE A 176 9.26 -26.39 2.91
C PHE A 176 8.70 -27.60 2.17
N TYR A 177 8.62 -27.55 0.84
CA TYR A 177 8.03 -28.64 0.07
C TYR A 177 8.97 -29.85 0.00
N PRO A 178 8.49 -31.07 0.29
CA PRO A 178 9.32 -32.28 0.31
C PRO A 178 9.56 -32.81 -1.12
N PHE A 179 10.47 -32.17 -1.85
CA PHE A 179 10.84 -32.61 -3.20
C PHE A 179 11.50 -33.99 -3.19
N GLN A 180 11.19 -34.81 -4.20
CA GLN A 180 11.90 -36.07 -4.45
C GLN A 180 13.38 -35.83 -4.78
N ARG A 181 13.66 -34.86 -5.67
CA ARG A 181 15.02 -34.40 -5.94
C ARG A 181 15.38 -33.29 -4.96
N LYS A 182 16.24 -33.61 -3.99
CA LYS A 182 16.63 -32.68 -2.91
C LYS A 182 17.23 -31.36 -3.39
N GLY A 183 17.77 -31.30 -4.61
CA GLY A 183 18.36 -30.09 -5.19
C GLY A 183 17.37 -28.93 -5.38
N TRP A 184 16.08 -29.21 -5.61
CA TRP A 184 15.06 -28.16 -5.78
C TRP A 184 14.88 -27.27 -4.56
N PHE A 185 15.24 -27.77 -3.37
CA PHE A 185 15.30 -26.98 -2.14
C PHE A 185 16.15 -25.71 -2.33
N TYR A 186 17.29 -25.82 -3.02
CA TYR A 186 18.23 -24.70 -3.18
C TYR A 186 17.72 -23.58 -4.10
N LEU A 187 16.63 -23.80 -4.85
CA LEU A 187 15.94 -22.70 -5.52
C LEU A 187 15.37 -21.68 -4.53
N SER A 188 15.16 -22.06 -3.25
CA SER A 188 14.77 -21.08 -2.23
C SER A 188 15.81 -19.98 -2.09
N GLY A 189 17.10 -20.31 -2.18
CA GLY A 189 18.20 -19.33 -2.12
C GLY A 189 18.11 -18.30 -3.25
N LEU A 190 17.86 -18.76 -4.49
CA LEU A 190 17.64 -17.88 -5.63
C LEU A 190 16.46 -16.93 -5.41
N CYS A 191 15.30 -17.48 -5.03
CA CYS A 191 14.08 -16.70 -4.79
C CYS A 191 14.27 -15.67 -3.66
N PHE A 192 14.91 -16.07 -2.56
CA PHE A 192 15.20 -15.20 -1.43
C PHE A 192 16.21 -14.10 -1.78
N SER A 193 17.22 -14.35 -2.62
CA SER A 193 18.10 -13.29 -3.12
C SER A 193 17.35 -12.22 -3.90
N PHE A 194 16.44 -12.62 -4.80
CA PHE A 194 15.62 -11.65 -5.53
C PHE A 194 14.73 -10.84 -4.60
N ALA A 195 14.15 -11.46 -3.56
CA ALA A 195 13.36 -10.76 -2.54
C ALA A 195 14.22 -9.72 -1.77
N VAL A 196 15.38 -10.15 -1.26
CA VAL A 196 16.32 -9.30 -0.51
C VAL A 196 16.81 -8.13 -1.36
N PHE A 197 17.24 -8.39 -2.59
CA PHE A 197 17.71 -7.34 -3.50
C PHE A 197 16.57 -6.38 -3.90
N SER A 198 15.35 -6.91 -4.08
CA SER A 198 14.19 -6.09 -4.44
C SER A 198 13.74 -5.17 -3.29
N LYS A 199 13.68 -5.72 -2.08
CA LYS A 199 13.27 -5.03 -0.85
C LYS A 199 14.17 -5.46 0.31
N PRO A 200 15.24 -4.69 0.63
CA PRO A 200 16.23 -5.07 1.63
C PRO A 200 15.67 -5.37 3.03
N ASN A 201 14.52 -4.81 3.40
CA ASN A 201 13.83 -5.11 4.65
C ASN A 201 13.37 -6.59 4.76
N THR A 202 13.33 -7.34 3.66
CA THR A 202 13.04 -8.79 3.67
C THR A 202 14.21 -9.65 4.15
N THR A 203 15.40 -9.07 4.28
CA THR A 203 16.58 -9.75 4.85
C THR A 203 16.28 -10.30 6.23
N LEU A 204 15.59 -9.53 7.08
CA LEU A 204 15.31 -9.91 8.46
C LEU A 204 14.43 -11.18 8.57
N PRO A 205 13.23 -11.27 7.96
CA PRO A 205 12.43 -12.49 8.02
C PRO A 205 13.12 -13.70 7.37
N ILE A 206 13.86 -13.52 6.27
CA ILE A 206 14.59 -14.60 5.60
C ILE A 206 15.78 -15.08 6.46
N ALA A 207 16.51 -14.18 7.12
CA ALA A 207 17.59 -14.54 8.02
C ALA A 207 17.08 -15.37 9.20
N ILE A 208 15.95 -14.99 9.80
CA ILE A 208 15.30 -15.78 10.87
C ILE A 208 14.95 -17.19 10.37
N LEU A 209 14.45 -17.31 9.13
CA LEU A 209 14.20 -18.62 8.53
C LEU A 209 15.49 -19.44 8.35
N TYR A 210 16.61 -18.82 7.98
CA TYR A 210 17.90 -19.53 7.87
C TYR A 210 18.46 -19.95 9.24
N LEU A 211 18.26 -19.13 10.30
CA LEU A 211 18.63 -19.49 11.67
C LEU A 211 17.93 -20.77 12.14
N MET A 212 16.75 -21.06 11.60
CA MET A 212 16.07 -22.33 11.85
C MET A 212 16.92 -23.54 11.45
N LEU A 213 17.66 -23.47 10.32
CA LEU A 213 18.53 -24.55 9.87
C LEU A 213 19.72 -24.76 10.81
N LEU A 214 20.28 -23.68 11.35
CA LEU A 214 21.33 -23.75 12.38
C LEU A 214 20.79 -24.44 13.64
N PHE A 215 19.61 -24.05 14.08
CA PHE A 215 18.94 -24.63 15.24
C PHE A 215 18.62 -26.12 15.04
N GLN A 216 18.27 -26.51 13.82
CA GLN A 216 18.06 -27.91 13.42
C GLN A 216 19.38 -28.68 13.17
N ARG A 217 20.54 -28.04 13.35
CA ARG A 217 21.88 -28.58 13.08
C ARG A 217 22.11 -28.98 11.62
N GLU A 218 21.38 -28.37 10.70
CA GLU A 218 21.50 -28.58 9.25
C GLU A 218 22.52 -27.63 8.60
N TRP A 219 23.74 -27.59 9.15
CA TRP A 219 24.80 -26.63 8.77
C TRP A 219 25.11 -26.60 7.27
N LYS A 220 25.11 -27.77 6.61
CA LYS A 220 25.36 -27.86 5.16
C LYS A 220 24.30 -27.11 4.35
N ARG A 221 23.03 -27.24 4.72
CA ARG A 221 21.93 -26.53 4.02
C ARG A 221 21.99 -25.04 4.30
N PHE A 222 22.27 -24.65 5.55
CA PHE A 222 22.48 -23.26 5.93
C PHE A 222 23.61 -22.61 5.11
N LEU A 223 24.79 -23.23 5.08
CA LEU A 223 25.95 -22.72 4.36
C LEU A 223 25.68 -22.64 2.85
N ALA A 224 25.09 -23.67 2.26
CA ALA A 224 24.76 -23.67 0.84
C ALA A 224 23.75 -22.57 0.48
N LEU A 225 22.66 -22.42 1.24
CA LEU A 225 21.68 -21.35 1.00
C LEU A 225 22.28 -19.96 1.21
N SER A 226 23.09 -19.78 2.25
CA SER A 226 23.76 -18.52 2.53
C SER A 226 24.73 -18.15 1.40
N LEU A 227 25.51 -19.12 0.91
CA LEU A 227 26.44 -18.93 -0.20
C LEU A 227 25.70 -18.59 -1.50
N ILE A 228 24.64 -19.33 -1.85
CA ILE A 228 23.78 -19.00 -3.00
C ILE A 228 23.23 -17.58 -2.83
N THR A 229 22.76 -17.24 -1.63
CA THR A 229 22.16 -15.94 -1.37
C THR A 229 23.15 -14.80 -1.61
N VAL A 230 24.36 -14.94 -1.04
CA VAL A 230 25.46 -13.99 -1.17
C VAL A 230 25.88 -13.88 -2.64
N ILE A 231 26.15 -14.99 -3.34
CA ILE A 231 26.60 -14.97 -4.73
C ILE A 231 25.58 -14.24 -5.62
N ILE A 232 24.30 -14.59 -5.55
CA ILE A 232 23.28 -13.95 -6.40
C ILE A 232 23.11 -12.47 -6.03
N CYS A 233 23.08 -12.12 -4.75
CA CYS A 233 23.02 -10.70 -4.34
C CYS A 233 24.26 -9.92 -4.82
N SER A 234 25.46 -10.50 -4.72
CA SER A 234 26.70 -9.90 -5.22
C SER A 234 26.68 -9.73 -6.74
N LEU A 235 26.11 -10.67 -7.49
CA LEU A 235 25.94 -10.53 -8.94
C LEU A 235 24.97 -9.40 -9.30
N LEU A 236 23.84 -9.29 -8.59
CA LEU A 236 22.86 -8.22 -8.81
C LEU A 236 23.44 -6.85 -8.43
N LEU A 237 24.17 -6.76 -7.31
CA LEU A 237 24.87 -5.55 -6.89
C LEU A 237 26.04 -5.21 -7.83
N GLY A 238 26.76 -6.21 -8.31
CA GLY A 238 27.84 -6.05 -9.29
C GLY A 238 27.32 -5.51 -10.61
N PHE A 239 26.19 -6.03 -11.10
CA PHE A 239 25.50 -5.47 -12.27
C PHE A 239 25.06 -4.02 -12.03
N LEU A 240 24.46 -3.71 -10.87
CA LEU A 240 24.08 -2.35 -10.51
C LEU A 240 25.27 -1.40 -10.48
N TYR A 241 26.39 -1.84 -9.92
CA TYR A 241 27.61 -1.07 -9.80
C TYR A 241 28.23 -0.83 -11.18
N ALA A 242 28.33 -1.86 -12.02
CA ALA A 242 28.83 -1.75 -13.38
C ALA A 242 28.00 -0.78 -14.23
N GLN A 243 26.68 -0.73 -14.01
CA GLN A 243 25.78 0.19 -14.71
C GLN A 243 25.82 1.61 -14.15
N THR A 244 25.77 1.77 -12.82
CA THR A 244 25.47 3.07 -12.19
C THR A 244 26.62 3.69 -11.40
N GLY A 245 27.74 2.97 -11.22
CA GLY A 245 28.86 3.38 -10.36
C GLY A 245 28.58 3.28 -8.85
N GLY A 246 27.42 2.76 -8.42
CA GLY A 246 27.06 2.67 -7.01
C GLY A 246 26.25 1.43 -6.66
N ILE A 247 26.35 0.97 -5.40
CA ILE A 247 25.69 -0.25 -4.91
C ILE A 247 24.27 -0.03 -4.37
N ASN A 248 23.83 1.22 -4.24
CA ASN A 248 22.49 1.56 -3.75
C ASN A 248 21.66 2.17 -4.88
N PHE A 249 20.61 1.47 -5.32
CA PHE A 249 19.70 1.97 -6.36
C PHE A 249 18.78 3.09 -5.84
N MET A 250 18.65 3.29 -4.52
CA MET A 250 17.91 4.43 -3.94
C MET A 250 18.81 5.47 -3.26
N GLY A 251 20.13 5.31 -3.31
CA GLY A 251 21.10 6.23 -2.70
C GLY A 251 21.58 7.33 -3.65
N GLY A 252 22.47 8.18 -3.14
CA GLY A 252 23.08 9.28 -3.91
C GLY A 252 22.14 10.47 -4.13
N GLU A 253 22.48 11.33 -5.10
CA GLU A 253 21.63 12.46 -5.48
C GLU A 253 20.40 11.95 -6.23
N ARG A 254 19.31 11.73 -5.49
CA ARG A 254 18.05 11.14 -5.97
C ARG A 254 16.92 12.15 -6.01
N ARG A 255 16.17 12.16 -7.11
CA ARG A 255 15.02 13.05 -7.32
C ARG A 255 13.84 12.31 -7.93
N THR A 256 12.64 12.81 -7.65
CA THR A 256 11.38 12.35 -8.28
C THR A 256 10.81 13.45 -9.18
N PHE A 257 10.21 13.05 -10.30
CA PHE A 257 9.70 13.93 -11.34
C PHE A 257 8.23 13.63 -11.61
N TYR A 258 7.42 14.69 -11.63
CA TYR A 258 5.98 14.65 -11.98
C TYR A 258 5.66 15.52 -13.20
N SER A 259 6.61 16.39 -13.58
CA SER A 259 6.61 17.23 -14.77
C SER A 259 8.06 17.63 -15.05
N HIS A 260 8.33 18.22 -16.21
CA HIS A 260 9.66 18.72 -16.60
C HIS A 260 10.76 17.64 -16.53
N TYR A 261 10.66 16.63 -17.38
CA TYR A 261 11.57 15.48 -17.35
C TYR A 261 12.94 15.81 -17.98
N PRO A 262 14.09 15.45 -17.38
CA PRO A 262 15.38 15.71 -17.98
C PRO A 262 15.47 15.06 -19.37
N PHE A 263 16.09 15.74 -20.35
CA PHE A 263 16.21 15.34 -21.76
C PHE A 263 14.93 15.41 -22.61
N GLU A 264 13.79 15.76 -22.03
CA GLU A 264 12.56 15.95 -22.79
C GLU A 264 12.60 17.23 -23.62
N MET A 265 12.93 18.35 -22.97
CA MET A 265 13.18 19.66 -23.59
C MET A 265 14.62 20.13 -23.30
N PRO A 266 15.21 20.97 -24.18
CA PRO A 266 16.56 21.50 -24.00
C PRO A 266 16.82 22.23 -22.69
N GLU A 267 15.79 22.72 -22.01
CA GLU A 267 15.85 23.46 -20.74
C GLU A 267 15.58 22.58 -19.51
N TYR A 268 15.05 21.37 -19.69
CA TYR A 268 14.75 20.47 -18.56
C TYR A 268 16.02 19.76 -18.10
N ARG A 269 16.31 19.87 -16.81
CA ARG A 269 17.51 19.42 -16.12
C ARG A 269 17.15 18.50 -14.96
N PHE A 270 18.13 17.78 -14.43
CA PHE A 270 17.95 16.92 -13.27
C PHE A 270 17.45 17.71 -12.04
N GLU A 271 17.91 18.94 -11.93
CA GLU A 271 17.64 19.84 -10.81
C GLU A 271 16.17 20.30 -10.74
N ASN A 272 15.39 20.14 -11.81
CA ASN A 272 13.94 20.40 -11.82
C ASN A 272 13.15 19.39 -10.95
N GLY A 273 13.71 18.23 -10.65
CA GLY A 273 13.05 17.20 -9.84
C GLY A 273 13.04 17.51 -8.35
N PHE A 274 12.05 16.96 -7.64
CA PHE A 274 11.94 17.09 -6.19
C PHE A 274 12.97 16.19 -5.50
N LYS A 275 13.78 16.75 -4.60
CA LYS A 275 14.81 16.01 -3.86
C LYS A 275 14.20 14.92 -2.99
N MET A 276 14.65 13.69 -3.16
CA MET A 276 14.21 12.51 -2.42
C MET A 276 15.36 12.02 -1.54
N THR A 277 15.69 12.81 -0.52
CA THR A 277 16.83 12.58 0.36
C THR A 277 16.55 11.53 1.44
N ALA A 278 17.50 10.60 1.61
CA ALA A 278 17.57 9.69 2.75
C ALA A 278 18.53 10.20 3.86
N ASP A 279 19.32 11.24 3.60
CA ASP A 279 20.35 11.77 4.51
C ASP A 279 19.80 12.12 5.91
N ASN A 280 18.58 12.65 5.99
CA ASN A 280 17.93 13.01 7.27
C ASN A 280 16.97 11.91 7.77
N TYR A 281 17.08 10.67 7.26
CA TYR A 281 16.14 9.60 7.61
C TYR A 281 16.14 9.31 9.11
N TRP A 282 17.32 9.22 9.71
CA TRP A 282 17.49 9.00 11.15
C TRP A 282 17.07 10.21 11.99
N GLU A 283 17.23 11.44 11.49
CA GLU A 283 16.77 12.65 12.16
C GLU A 283 15.23 12.76 12.19
N ARG A 284 14.55 12.10 11.23
CA ARG A 284 13.08 12.03 11.17
C ARG A 284 12.51 10.93 12.05
N PHE A 285 13.35 10.03 12.57
CA PHE A 285 12.96 8.90 13.38
C PHE A 285 12.31 9.39 14.67
N TYR A 286 11.03 9.07 14.84
CA TYR A 286 10.27 9.44 16.04
C TYR A 286 9.54 8.21 16.55
N LEU A 287 10.07 7.63 17.63
CA LEU A 287 9.51 6.45 18.26
C LEU A 287 8.89 6.84 19.60
N SER A 288 7.62 6.53 19.76
CA SER A 288 6.91 6.63 21.03
C SER A 288 6.18 5.31 21.27
N PRO A 289 6.21 4.73 22.48
CA PRO A 289 5.44 3.52 22.79
C PRO A 289 3.96 3.65 22.42
N LYS A 290 3.38 4.85 22.62
CA LYS A 290 2.00 5.16 22.23
C LYS A 290 1.79 5.06 20.71
N ILE A 291 2.73 5.58 19.91
CA ILE A 291 2.65 5.51 18.45
C ILE A 291 2.84 4.08 17.95
N VAL A 292 3.77 3.33 18.54
CA VAL A 292 3.97 1.92 18.20
C VAL A 292 2.70 1.12 18.48
N ALA A 293 2.09 1.30 19.65
CA ALA A 293 0.82 0.64 19.99
C ALA A 293 -0.31 1.02 19.03
N LEU A 294 -0.47 2.31 18.71
CA LEU A 294 -1.46 2.78 17.73
C LEU A 294 -1.18 2.23 16.33
N ASN A 295 0.07 2.19 15.90
CA ASN A 295 0.44 1.63 14.60
C ASN A 295 0.16 0.14 14.53
N LEU A 296 0.42 -0.63 15.59
CA LEU A 296 0.05 -2.06 15.64
C LEU A 296 -1.47 -2.24 15.55
N PHE A 297 -2.24 -1.38 16.25
CA PHE A 297 -3.69 -1.38 16.15
C PHE A 297 -4.16 -1.06 14.72
N TYR A 298 -3.65 0.00 14.11
CA TYR A 298 -3.95 0.37 12.73
C TYR A 298 -3.45 -0.63 11.71
N PHE A 299 -2.35 -1.33 11.97
CA PHE A 299 -1.85 -2.38 11.10
C PHE A 299 -2.89 -3.49 10.93
N VAL A 300 -3.68 -3.76 11.98
CA VAL A 300 -4.75 -4.77 11.96
C VAL A 300 -6.10 -4.16 11.54
N PHE A 301 -6.51 -3.04 12.15
CA PHE A 301 -7.84 -2.46 12.05
C PHE A 301 -7.89 -1.07 11.41
N GLY A 302 -6.83 -0.66 10.71
CA GLY A 302 -6.79 0.60 9.99
C GLY A 302 -7.77 0.62 8.81
N ARG A 303 -8.39 1.78 8.59
CA ARG A 303 -9.34 2.01 7.50
C ARG A 303 -8.75 1.80 6.11
N PHE A 304 -7.52 2.23 5.87
CA PHE A 304 -6.90 2.21 4.55
C PHE A 304 -5.79 1.16 4.42
N THR A 305 -5.23 0.67 5.53
CA THR A 305 -4.08 -0.25 5.51
C THR A 305 -4.30 -1.53 6.32
N GLY A 306 -5.41 -1.65 7.05
CA GLY A 306 -5.65 -2.71 8.01
C GLY A 306 -5.71 -4.10 7.41
N MET A 307 -4.97 -5.04 8.01
CA MET A 307 -4.99 -6.46 7.64
C MET A 307 -6.40 -7.05 7.66
N PHE A 308 -7.25 -6.62 8.58
CA PHE A 308 -8.62 -7.11 8.70
C PHE A 308 -9.44 -6.89 7.42
N ILE A 309 -9.20 -5.79 6.70
CA ILE A 309 -9.93 -5.44 5.49
C ILE A 309 -9.25 -6.06 4.27
N TYR A 310 -7.96 -5.77 4.09
CA TYR A 310 -7.27 -6.02 2.83
C TYR A 310 -6.58 -7.39 2.76
N THR A 311 -6.27 -8.03 3.89
CA THR A 311 -5.54 -9.30 3.95
C THR A 311 -6.05 -10.21 5.05
N PHE A 312 -7.37 -10.25 5.26
CA PHE A 312 -7.98 -11.03 6.34
C PHE A 312 -7.54 -12.50 6.38
N PRO A 313 -7.33 -13.23 5.27
CA PRO A 313 -6.82 -14.60 5.33
C PRO A 313 -5.47 -14.74 6.08
N ALA A 314 -4.62 -13.72 6.07
CA ALA A 314 -3.38 -13.68 6.83
C ALA A 314 -3.64 -13.54 8.34
N LEU A 315 -4.51 -12.60 8.72
CA LEU A 315 -4.94 -12.43 10.11
C LEU A 315 -5.61 -13.72 10.61
N PHE A 316 -6.44 -14.35 9.78
CA PHE A 316 -7.08 -15.61 10.08
C PHE A 316 -6.08 -16.75 10.29
N ALA A 317 -5.04 -16.87 9.46
CA ALA A 317 -3.98 -17.86 9.67
C ALA A 317 -3.23 -17.64 10.99
N LEU A 318 -3.02 -16.38 11.40
CA LEU A 318 -2.46 -16.04 12.71
C LEU A 318 -3.39 -16.42 13.86
N LEU A 319 -4.71 -16.23 13.71
CA LEU A 319 -5.70 -16.66 14.71
C LEU A 319 -5.76 -18.18 14.83
N LEU A 320 -5.76 -18.92 13.71
CA LEU A 320 -5.71 -20.39 13.72
C LEU A 320 -4.44 -20.91 14.39
N PHE A 321 -3.32 -20.20 14.25
CA PHE A 321 -2.08 -20.53 14.95
C PHE A 321 -2.25 -20.57 16.47
N LEU A 322 -3.20 -19.83 17.06
CA LEU A 322 -3.51 -19.84 18.49
C LEU A 322 -4.25 -21.12 18.94
N PHE A 323 -4.79 -21.93 18.03
CA PHE A 323 -5.60 -23.11 18.37
C PHE A 323 -5.12 -24.43 17.73
N GLN A 324 -4.06 -24.41 16.94
CA GLN A 324 -3.50 -25.60 16.30
C GLN A 324 -2.23 -26.12 17.01
N LYS A 325 -1.85 -27.36 16.70
CA LYS A 325 -0.57 -27.93 17.12
C LYS A 325 0.58 -27.18 16.44
N ARG A 326 1.58 -26.77 17.21
CA ARG A 326 2.72 -25.95 16.76
C ARG A 326 3.99 -26.78 16.74
N GLY A 327 4.65 -26.81 15.59
CA GLY A 327 6.03 -27.28 15.47
C GLY A 327 7.03 -26.18 15.81
N ARG A 328 8.30 -26.56 15.94
CA ARG A 328 9.40 -25.61 16.13
C ARG A 328 9.51 -24.62 14.98
N GLU A 329 9.32 -25.09 13.75
CA GLU A 329 9.40 -24.27 12.53
C GLU A 329 8.33 -23.18 12.52
N ASP A 330 7.14 -23.46 13.05
CA ASP A 330 6.05 -22.49 13.06
C ASP A 330 6.38 -21.28 13.96
N TRP A 331 7.18 -21.47 15.01
CA TRP A 331 7.69 -20.38 15.85
C TRP A 331 8.75 -19.53 15.15
N PHE A 332 9.56 -20.12 14.27
CA PHE A 332 10.48 -19.35 13.42
C PHE A 332 9.71 -18.55 12.37
N ILE A 333 8.65 -19.12 11.79
CA ILE A 333 7.77 -18.39 10.85
C ILE A 333 7.06 -17.24 11.58
N LEU A 334 6.52 -17.47 12.79
CA LEU A 334 5.91 -16.42 13.59
C LEU A 334 6.93 -15.32 13.96
N SER A 335 8.14 -15.71 14.32
CA SER A 335 9.24 -14.76 14.61
C SER A 335 9.60 -13.94 13.37
N ALA A 336 9.65 -14.56 12.20
CA ALA A 336 9.90 -13.87 10.92
C ALA A 336 8.79 -12.86 10.59
N ILE A 337 7.51 -13.26 10.74
CA ILE A 337 6.36 -12.37 10.60
C ILE A 337 6.48 -11.19 11.56
N THR A 338 6.69 -11.47 12.84
CA THR A 338 6.75 -10.48 13.92
C THR A 338 7.88 -9.49 13.66
N ALA A 339 9.07 -9.98 13.35
CA ALA A 339 10.23 -9.14 13.04
C ALA A 339 10.00 -8.29 11.78
N GLY A 340 9.39 -8.85 10.74
CA GLY A 340 9.05 -8.11 9.52
C GLY A 340 8.03 -6.99 9.76
N VAL A 341 6.98 -7.25 10.55
CA VAL A 341 5.97 -6.24 10.90
C VAL A 341 6.58 -5.16 11.80
N LEU A 342 7.31 -5.56 12.84
CA LEU A 342 7.96 -4.64 13.76
C LEU A 342 9.00 -3.77 13.05
N PHE A 343 9.72 -4.30 12.05
CA PHE A 343 10.64 -3.49 11.25
C PHE A 343 9.91 -2.26 10.68
N PHE A 344 8.77 -2.42 10.02
CA PHE A 344 8.07 -1.26 9.44
C PHE A 344 7.44 -0.34 10.48
N VAL A 345 6.86 -0.91 11.53
CA VAL A 345 6.22 -0.12 12.60
C VAL A 345 7.26 0.71 13.37
N LEU A 346 8.46 0.17 13.58
CA LEU A 346 9.53 0.81 14.34
C LEU A 346 10.41 1.70 13.46
N VAL A 347 10.73 1.28 12.25
CA VAL A 347 11.68 1.97 11.35
C VAL A 347 11.01 3.10 10.56
N THR A 348 9.75 2.91 10.17
CA THR A 348 8.94 3.87 9.41
C THR A 348 7.61 4.16 10.11
N PRO A 349 7.60 4.68 11.36
CA PRO A 349 6.38 4.79 12.15
C PRO A 349 5.33 5.74 11.57
N ASP A 350 5.70 6.66 10.69
CA ASP A 350 4.80 7.58 9.98
C ASP A 350 4.45 7.15 8.54
N ASN A 351 4.98 6.00 8.08
CA ASN A 351 4.67 5.39 6.79
C ASN A 351 4.96 3.87 6.77
N TYR A 352 4.35 3.10 7.67
CA TYR A 352 4.65 1.67 7.80
C TYR A 352 4.10 0.80 6.67
N PHE A 353 3.29 1.38 5.77
CA PHE A 353 2.51 0.64 4.78
C PHE A 353 2.94 0.92 3.34
N GLY A 354 3.66 2.02 3.10
CA GLY A 354 4.27 2.35 1.82
C GLY A 354 3.66 3.52 1.06
N GLY A 355 2.83 4.36 1.66
CA GLY A 355 2.47 5.69 1.15
C GLY A 355 1.17 5.76 0.37
N SER A 356 0.75 6.99 0.09
CA SER A 356 -0.64 7.31 -0.25
C SER A 356 -1.13 6.74 -1.56
N GLY A 357 -0.24 6.37 -2.48
CA GLY A 357 -0.59 5.77 -3.76
C GLY A 357 -0.73 4.26 -3.72
N SER A 358 -1.10 3.63 -2.59
CA SER A 358 -1.14 2.17 -2.44
C SER A 358 -2.48 1.67 -1.91
N VAL A 359 -2.96 0.55 -2.45
CA VAL A 359 -4.20 -0.10 -1.98
C VAL A 359 -3.85 -1.05 -0.83
N GLY A 360 -4.33 -0.75 0.37
CA GLY A 360 -3.96 -1.53 1.55
C GLY A 360 -2.50 -1.30 1.96
N ASN A 361 -1.94 -2.26 2.70
CA ASN A 361 -0.54 -2.22 3.11
C ASN A 361 0.36 -2.93 2.10
N ARG A 362 1.03 -2.18 1.22
CA ARG A 362 1.92 -2.77 0.18
C ARG A 362 3.20 -3.36 0.76
N TYR A 363 3.68 -2.88 1.90
CA TYR A 363 4.86 -3.42 2.57
C TYR A 363 4.60 -4.82 3.15
N LEU A 364 3.35 -5.15 3.47
CA LEU A 364 2.95 -6.48 3.89
C LEU A 364 3.14 -7.54 2.78
N PHE A 365 3.17 -7.19 1.49
CA PHE A 365 3.29 -8.18 0.40
C PHE A 365 4.51 -9.11 0.53
N SER A 366 5.64 -8.60 1.04
CA SER A 366 6.83 -9.43 1.24
C SER A 366 6.75 -10.34 2.47
N ILE A 367 5.84 -10.07 3.39
CA ILE A 367 5.66 -10.83 4.65
C ILE A 367 4.44 -11.75 4.54
N LEU A 368 3.44 -11.38 3.73
CA LEU A 368 2.18 -12.07 3.51
C LEU A 368 2.35 -13.58 3.23
N PRO A 369 3.34 -14.03 2.43
CA PRO A 369 3.56 -15.45 2.23
C PRO A 369 3.85 -16.21 3.53
N PHE A 370 4.60 -15.64 4.48
CA PHE A 370 4.89 -16.32 5.76
C PHE A 370 3.59 -16.68 6.52
N PHE A 371 2.53 -15.87 6.43
CA PHE A 371 1.23 -16.20 7.02
C PHE A 371 0.59 -17.43 6.38
N PHE A 372 0.74 -17.62 5.05
CA PHE A 372 0.27 -18.84 4.38
C PHE A 372 0.96 -20.10 4.93
N PHE A 373 2.25 -19.99 5.23
CA PHE A 373 3.06 -21.10 5.73
C PHE A 373 2.95 -21.27 7.26
N LEU A 374 2.37 -20.32 8.00
CA LEU A 374 2.27 -20.40 9.46
C LEU A 374 1.40 -21.60 9.92
N GLY A 375 2.05 -22.63 10.47
CA GLY A 375 1.42 -23.88 10.91
C GLY A 375 0.59 -24.60 9.85
N TYR A 376 1.05 -24.52 8.60
CA TYR A 376 0.38 -25.14 7.45
C TYR A 376 0.14 -26.65 7.59
N ARG A 377 0.92 -27.37 8.41
CA ARG A 377 0.85 -28.84 8.57
C ARG A 377 -0.36 -29.32 9.37
N HIS A 378 -0.75 -28.57 10.40
CA HIS A 378 -1.80 -28.98 11.35
C HIS A 378 -2.98 -27.99 11.36
N ARG A 379 -3.12 -27.21 10.29
CA ARG A 379 -4.13 -26.18 10.19
C ARG A 379 -5.55 -26.75 10.15
N PRO A 380 -6.49 -26.23 10.97
CA PRO A 380 -7.88 -26.61 10.87
C PRO A 380 -8.51 -25.99 9.62
N MET A 381 -8.85 -26.83 8.64
CA MET A 381 -9.36 -26.38 7.33
C MET A 381 -10.87 -26.13 7.30
N ARG A 382 -11.62 -26.62 8.29
CA ARG A 382 -13.10 -26.50 8.38
C ARG A 382 -13.60 -25.05 8.41
N LEU A 383 -12.75 -24.11 8.84
CA LEU A 383 -13.10 -22.71 9.02
C LEU A 383 -12.69 -21.81 7.84
N THR A 384 -12.28 -22.40 6.71
CA THR A 384 -11.83 -21.66 5.51
C THR A 384 -12.92 -20.75 4.91
N TRP A 385 -14.19 -20.99 5.21
CA TRP A 385 -15.29 -20.11 4.77
C TRP A 385 -15.30 -18.74 5.47
N ILE A 386 -14.70 -18.60 6.66
CA ILE A 386 -14.66 -17.33 7.40
C ILE A 386 -13.92 -16.25 6.60
N PRO A 387 -12.66 -16.46 6.16
CA PRO A 387 -11.97 -15.45 5.35
C PRO A 387 -12.66 -15.15 4.02
N LEU A 388 -13.36 -16.13 3.43
CA LEU A 388 -14.18 -15.88 2.25
C LEU A 388 -15.33 -14.91 2.56
N LEU A 389 -16.08 -15.11 3.65
CA LEU A 389 -17.16 -14.21 4.03
C LEU A 389 -16.67 -12.80 4.33
N VAL A 390 -15.55 -12.65 5.05
CA VAL A 390 -14.97 -11.32 5.32
C VAL A 390 -14.55 -10.66 4.01
N GLY A 391 -13.89 -11.39 3.10
CA GLY A 391 -13.57 -10.90 1.76
C GLY A 391 -14.81 -10.46 0.97
N LEU A 392 -15.90 -11.20 1.05
CA LEU A 392 -17.19 -10.87 0.41
C LEU A 392 -17.90 -9.65 1.02
N ILE A 393 -17.58 -9.26 2.25
CA ILE A 393 -18.15 -8.06 2.89
C ILE A 393 -17.34 -6.82 2.53
N PHE A 394 -16.00 -6.93 2.56
CA PHE A 394 -15.11 -5.77 2.49
C PHE A 394 -14.49 -5.50 1.12
N LEU A 395 -14.24 -6.53 0.31
CA LEU A 395 -13.54 -6.41 -0.96
C LEU A 395 -14.41 -6.35 -2.24
N PRO A 396 -15.75 -6.51 -2.26
CA PRO A 396 -16.50 -6.47 -3.52
C PRO A 396 -16.30 -5.17 -4.30
N GLY A 397 -16.40 -4.01 -3.63
CA GLY A 397 -16.19 -2.71 -4.29
C GLY A 397 -14.79 -2.62 -4.91
N LEU A 398 -13.79 -3.10 -4.17
CA LEU A 398 -12.41 -3.14 -4.63
C LEU A 398 -12.21 -4.03 -5.86
N PHE A 399 -12.88 -5.19 -5.94
CA PHE A 399 -12.75 -6.09 -7.08
C PHE A 399 -13.57 -5.66 -8.29
N MET A 400 -14.77 -5.11 -8.08
CA MET A 400 -15.65 -4.68 -9.16
C MET A 400 -15.07 -3.51 -9.95
N ASP A 401 -14.31 -2.62 -9.30
CA ASP A 401 -13.61 -1.52 -9.95
C ASP A 401 -12.12 -1.44 -9.55
N ALA A 402 -11.42 -2.58 -9.72
CA ALA A 402 -10.02 -2.72 -9.34
C ALA A 402 -9.10 -1.69 -9.99
N VAL A 403 -9.41 -1.25 -11.23
CA VAL A 403 -8.61 -0.25 -11.94
C VAL A 403 -8.80 1.14 -11.33
N HIS A 404 -10.05 1.57 -11.05
CA HIS A 404 -10.32 2.84 -10.39
C HIS A 404 -9.67 2.89 -9.02
N HIS A 405 -9.89 1.87 -8.19
CA HIS A 405 -9.31 1.81 -6.85
C HIS A 405 -7.79 1.72 -6.88
N SER A 406 -7.19 1.17 -7.93
CA SER A 406 -5.75 1.21 -8.10
C SER A 406 -5.23 2.62 -8.44
N THR A 407 -5.98 3.37 -9.27
CA THR A 407 -5.65 4.77 -9.66
C THR A 407 -5.92 5.78 -8.55
N TYR A 408 -6.97 5.55 -7.77
CA TYR A 408 -7.41 6.40 -6.67
C TYR A 408 -7.54 5.55 -5.42
N SER A 409 -6.40 5.12 -4.84
CA SER A 409 -6.39 4.19 -3.70
C SER A 409 -7.17 4.66 -2.49
N ARG A 410 -7.34 5.98 -2.35
CA ARG A 410 -8.22 6.58 -1.33
C ARG A 410 -9.66 6.09 -1.40
N SER A 411 -10.19 5.83 -2.60
CA SER A 411 -11.60 5.51 -2.81
C SER A 411 -12.03 4.23 -2.10
N ALA A 412 -11.11 3.28 -1.90
CA ALA A 412 -11.38 2.04 -1.18
C ALA A 412 -11.81 2.29 0.27
N GLY A 413 -11.33 3.38 0.88
CA GLY A 413 -11.66 3.73 2.26
C GLY A 413 -12.92 4.58 2.44
N LEU A 414 -13.54 5.09 1.37
CA LEU A 414 -14.57 6.13 1.50
C LEU A 414 -15.98 5.59 1.72
N SER A 415 -16.26 4.38 1.26
CA SER A 415 -17.58 3.75 1.29
C SER A 415 -17.76 2.77 2.46
N PHE A 416 -19.03 2.50 2.80
CA PHE A 416 -19.39 1.43 3.73
C PHE A 416 -19.03 0.07 3.10
N PRO A 417 -18.55 -0.92 3.89
CA PRO A 417 -18.35 -0.89 5.34
C PRO A 417 -17.00 -0.35 5.81
N ILE A 418 -16.05 -0.14 4.90
CA ILE A 418 -14.66 0.25 5.25
C ILE A 418 -14.61 1.59 5.98
N ASN A 419 -15.48 2.54 5.61
CA ASN A 419 -15.51 3.86 6.23
C ASN A 419 -15.89 3.90 7.71
N GLN A 420 -16.32 2.78 8.30
CA GLN A 420 -16.55 2.64 9.74
C GLN A 420 -15.27 2.33 10.53
N PHE A 421 -14.18 1.96 9.85
CA PHE A 421 -12.90 1.69 10.47
C PHE A 421 -12.17 3.00 10.80
N PRO A 422 -11.34 3.00 11.86
CA PRO A 422 -10.66 4.21 12.29
C PRO A 422 -9.58 4.63 11.27
N PRO A 423 -9.57 5.91 10.84
CA PRO A 423 -8.51 6.43 10.00
C PRO A 423 -7.19 6.53 10.78
N GLU A 424 -6.10 6.14 10.15
CA GLU A 424 -4.79 5.94 10.75
C GLU A 424 -4.11 7.28 11.04
N LYS A 425 -4.47 7.90 12.18
CA LYS A 425 -4.01 9.24 12.58
C LYS A 425 -2.48 9.40 12.61
N THR A 426 -1.77 8.33 12.96
CA THR A 426 -0.29 8.30 12.95
C THR A 426 0.31 8.38 11.54
N GLN A 427 -0.48 8.07 10.52
CA GLN A 427 -0.07 8.04 9.11
C GLN A 427 -0.58 9.27 8.33
N TYR A 428 -1.06 10.33 8.99
CA TYR A 428 -1.77 11.44 8.34
C TYR A 428 -1.04 12.09 7.15
N GLN A 429 0.29 12.02 7.08
CA GLN A 429 1.08 12.56 5.95
C GLN A 429 1.16 11.58 4.77
N ALA A 430 1.11 10.28 5.05
CA ALA A 430 1.25 9.22 4.07
C ALA A 430 -0.08 8.58 3.66
N LEU A 431 -1.18 8.87 4.37
CA LEU A 431 -2.48 8.23 4.20
C LEU A 431 -3.03 8.36 2.78
N GLN A 432 -3.71 7.34 2.28
CA GLN A 432 -4.28 7.31 0.94
C GLN A 432 -5.24 8.47 0.67
N ALA A 433 -5.99 8.92 1.68
CA ALA A 433 -6.86 10.11 1.58
C ALA A 433 -6.15 11.36 1.02
N ASN A 434 -4.82 11.43 1.16
CA ASN A 434 -3.98 12.54 0.70
C ASN A 434 -3.80 12.62 -0.82
N GLU A 435 -4.24 11.61 -1.58
CA GLU A 435 -4.24 11.64 -3.05
C GLU A 435 -5.11 12.76 -3.64
N ASN A 436 -6.05 13.34 -2.88
CA ASN A 436 -6.84 14.47 -3.34
C ASN A 436 -6.12 15.81 -3.04
N PRO A 437 -5.56 16.51 -4.05
CA PRO A 437 -4.81 17.75 -3.85
C PRO A 437 -5.67 18.92 -3.35
N ARG A 438 -7.00 18.84 -3.49
CA ARG A 438 -7.93 19.85 -2.94
C ARG A 438 -8.20 19.65 -1.45
N ALA A 439 -7.90 18.47 -0.91
CA ALA A 439 -8.20 18.06 0.45
C ALA A 439 -6.95 17.88 1.34
N PHE A 440 -5.79 17.59 0.73
CA PHE A 440 -4.56 17.36 1.46
C PHE A 440 -3.80 18.64 1.82
N GLY A 441 -3.27 18.70 3.05
CA GLY A 441 -2.27 19.68 3.43
C GLY A 441 -2.74 21.13 3.36
N ARG A 442 -4.04 21.39 3.54
CA ARG A 442 -4.63 22.71 3.36
C ARG A 442 -4.27 23.61 4.53
N LEU A 443 -3.55 24.69 4.27
CA LEU A 443 -3.18 25.67 5.29
C LEU A 443 -4.40 26.53 5.64
N VAL A 444 -4.66 26.68 6.94
CA VAL A 444 -5.72 27.55 7.46
C VAL A 444 -5.12 28.54 8.45
N HIS A 445 -5.59 29.78 8.36
CA HIS A 445 -5.22 30.87 9.25
C HIS A 445 -6.35 31.13 10.25
N ASP A 446 -6.01 31.18 11.53
CA ASP A 446 -6.85 31.72 12.59
C ASP A 446 -6.07 32.85 13.26
N GLN A 447 -6.47 34.10 12.96
CA GLN A 447 -5.76 35.31 13.38
C GLN A 447 -4.27 35.27 12.95
N GLN A 448 -3.34 35.37 13.91
CA GLN A 448 -1.88 35.32 13.67
C GLN A 448 -1.32 33.88 13.66
N ARG A 449 -2.17 32.86 13.80
CA ARG A 449 -1.77 31.46 13.91
C ARG A 449 -2.16 30.68 12.66
N ARG A 450 -1.41 29.61 12.39
CA ARG A 450 -1.63 28.73 11.24
C ARG A 450 -1.61 27.26 11.64
N TYR A 451 -2.47 26.48 11.02
CA TYR A 451 -2.52 25.02 11.17
C TYR A 451 -2.87 24.37 9.83
N THR A 452 -2.75 23.05 9.75
CA THR A 452 -2.99 22.32 8.51
C THR A 452 -4.20 21.40 8.65
N MET A 453 -5.09 21.40 7.67
CA MET A 453 -6.21 20.46 7.58
C MET A 453 -5.95 19.40 6.52
N HIS A 454 -6.22 18.16 6.89
CA HIS A 454 -6.16 16.99 6.01
C HIS A 454 -7.54 16.35 5.99
N PHE A 455 -8.30 16.54 4.90
CA PHE A 455 -9.61 15.89 4.78
C PHE A 455 -9.43 14.40 4.45
N LEU A 456 -10.25 13.58 5.10
CA LEU A 456 -10.22 12.12 5.00
C LEU A 456 -11.20 11.56 3.97
N ASN A 457 -12.12 12.41 3.50
CA ASN A 457 -13.10 12.11 2.47
C ASN A 457 -13.40 13.36 1.62
N ASP A 458 -14.17 13.20 0.54
CA ASP A 458 -14.52 14.28 -0.39
C ASP A 458 -15.80 15.03 -0.02
N ASN A 459 -16.28 14.87 1.22
CA ASN A 459 -17.55 15.46 1.64
C ASN A 459 -17.39 16.93 2.07
N ASN A 460 -16.48 17.66 1.40
CA ASN A 460 -16.18 19.06 1.63
C ASN A 460 -16.04 19.80 0.29
N TRP A 461 -16.44 21.06 0.29
CA TRP A 461 -16.10 21.99 -0.77
C TRP A 461 -14.75 22.64 -0.48
N PRO A 462 -14.00 23.08 -1.53
CA PRO A 462 -12.71 23.75 -1.35
C PRO A 462 -12.80 24.92 -0.36
N LEU A 463 -11.68 25.18 0.34
CA LEU A 463 -11.61 26.29 1.28
C LEU A 463 -11.92 27.63 0.62
N GLU A 464 -12.81 28.38 1.26
CA GLU A 464 -13.13 29.78 1.01
C GLU A 464 -12.48 30.61 2.11
N ALA A 465 -11.37 31.27 1.77
CA ALA A 465 -10.46 31.89 2.75
C ALA A 465 -10.00 30.88 3.81
N ASN A 466 -10.60 30.89 4.99
CA ASN A 466 -10.28 30.01 6.12
C ASN A 466 -11.45 29.12 6.55
N SER A 467 -12.51 29.03 5.73
CA SER A 467 -13.72 28.26 6.00
C SER A 467 -14.00 27.28 4.88
N PHE A 468 -14.78 26.24 5.15
CA PHE A 468 -15.25 25.31 4.12
C PHE A 468 -16.71 24.95 4.34
N TRP A 469 -17.39 24.52 3.29
CA TRP A 469 -18.72 23.95 3.36
C TRP A 469 -18.64 22.42 3.36
N THR A 470 -19.48 21.75 4.16
CA THR A 470 -19.72 20.31 3.96
C THR A 470 -20.51 20.08 2.67
N ASN A 471 -20.29 18.93 2.03
CA ASN A 471 -21.03 18.55 0.82
C ASN A 471 -22.38 17.92 1.20
N GLY A 472 -23.43 18.73 1.15
CA GLY A 472 -24.80 18.36 1.50
C GLY A 472 -24.90 17.70 2.87
N THR A 473 -25.62 16.57 2.93
CA THR A 473 -25.84 15.79 4.16
C THR A 473 -24.74 14.79 4.52
N SER A 474 -23.68 14.70 3.70
CA SER A 474 -22.59 13.75 3.89
C SER A 474 -21.61 14.25 4.97
N PRO A 475 -21.08 13.36 5.85
CA PRO A 475 -20.16 13.76 6.90
C PRO A 475 -18.78 14.11 6.33
N ALA A 476 -18.32 15.34 6.56
CA ALA A 476 -16.94 15.75 6.33
C ALA A 476 -16.06 15.24 7.47
N GLU A 477 -15.02 14.48 7.15
CA GLU A 477 -14.05 13.96 8.12
C GLU A 477 -12.67 14.57 7.84
N MET A 478 -11.93 14.94 8.89
CA MET A 478 -10.62 15.58 8.72
C MET A 478 -9.72 15.41 9.95
N PHE A 479 -8.41 15.50 9.72
CA PHE A 479 -7.42 15.76 10.75
C PHE A 479 -7.00 17.22 10.75
N ALA A 480 -7.05 17.85 11.92
CA ALA A 480 -6.51 19.18 12.14
C ALA A 480 -5.14 19.06 12.84
N VAL A 481 -4.08 19.47 12.15
CA VAL A 481 -2.68 19.36 12.59
C VAL A 481 -2.24 20.70 13.16
N MET A 482 -2.30 20.80 14.47
CA MET A 482 -2.03 22.00 15.25
C MET A 482 -0.54 22.13 15.58
N PRO A 483 -0.01 23.36 15.71
CA PRO A 483 1.38 23.59 16.09
C PRO A 483 1.72 23.19 17.54
N GLY A 484 0.71 22.88 18.36
CA GLY A 484 0.86 22.42 19.73
C GLY A 484 -0.49 22.03 20.34
N PRO A 485 -0.52 21.62 21.62
CA PRO A 485 -1.76 21.35 22.34
C PRO A 485 -2.72 22.54 22.27
N VAL A 486 -4.02 22.26 22.21
CA VAL A 486 -5.08 23.27 22.12
C VAL A 486 -5.84 23.25 23.44
N ARG A 487 -6.01 24.42 24.06
CA ARG A 487 -6.84 24.60 25.27
C ARG A 487 -8.31 24.70 24.91
N ASN A 488 -8.64 25.56 23.94
CA ASN A 488 -10.01 25.80 23.52
C ASN A 488 -10.12 25.77 21.99
N PHE A 489 -11.09 25.02 21.47
CA PHE A 489 -11.54 25.17 20.09
C PHE A 489 -12.70 26.14 20.02
N ARG A 490 -12.65 27.06 19.04
CA ARG A 490 -13.71 28.04 18.72
C ARG A 490 -14.23 27.71 17.33
N ILE A 491 -15.25 26.87 17.25
CA ILE A 491 -15.75 26.33 15.98
C ILE A 491 -16.94 27.18 15.56
N LYS A 492 -16.77 28.01 14.52
CA LYS A 492 -17.83 28.80 13.95
C LYS A 492 -18.60 27.96 12.94
N LEU A 493 -19.90 27.80 13.17
CA LEU A 493 -20.84 27.11 12.28
C LEU A 493 -21.81 28.14 11.71
N LYS A 494 -21.91 28.25 10.38
CA LYS A 494 -22.90 29.08 9.70
C LYS A 494 -23.86 28.20 8.91
N ASN A 495 -25.13 28.23 9.31
CA ASN A 495 -26.17 27.38 8.75
C ASN A 495 -26.60 27.82 7.35
N ILE A 496 -27.12 26.87 6.59
CA ILE A 496 -27.84 27.10 5.33
C ILE A 496 -29.17 27.84 5.58
N PRO A 497 -29.81 28.40 4.54
CA PRO A 497 -31.10 29.10 4.62
C PRO A 497 -32.32 28.24 4.97
N VAL A 498 -32.14 27.12 5.68
CA VAL A 498 -33.20 26.22 6.14
C VAL A 498 -32.91 25.76 7.57
N GLU A 499 -33.97 25.48 8.35
CA GLU A 499 -33.80 24.90 9.68
C GLU A 499 -33.09 23.55 9.56
N ASN A 500 -32.02 23.38 10.34
CA ASN A 500 -31.10 22.28 10.17
C ASN A 500 -30.64 21.71 11.52
N ARG A 501 -30.20 20.46 11.49
CA ARG A 501 -29.50 19.84 12.62
C ARG A 501 -28.09 19.49 12.19
N VAL A 502 -27.12 19.91 12.99
CA VAL A 502 -25.71 19.69 12.71
C VAL A 502 -25.11 18.84 13.81
N VAL A 503 -24.42 17.76 13.41
CA VAL A 503 -23.67 16.90 14.32
C VAL A 503 -22.19 17.22 14.16
N LEU A 504 -21.57 17.69 15.24
CA LEU A 504 -20.15 17.94 15.36
C LEU A 504 -19.54 16.88 16.28
N GLN A 505 -18.51 16.21 15.80
CA GLN A 505 -17.67 15.32 16.58
C GLN A 505 -16.24 15.83 16.56
N LEU A 506 -15.66 15.99 17.74
CA LEU A 506 -14.25 16.27 17.98
C LEU A 506 -13.68 15.16 18.86
N GLU A 507 -12.81 14.32 18.29
CA GLU A 507 -12.37 13.07 18.92
C GLU A 507 -13.57 12.21 19.37
N HIS A 508 -13.69 11.92 20.67
CA HIS A 508 -14.81 11.21 21.29
C HIS A 508 -15.99 12.12 21.64
N LEU A 509 -15.81 13.44 21.70
CA LEU A 509 -16.87 14.38 22.05
C LEU A 509 -17.81 14.58 20.85
N ARG A 510 -19.08 14.21 21.02
CA ARG A 510 -20.13 14.42 20.03
C ARG A 510 -21.17 15.40 20.56
N ARG A 511 -21.55 16.39 19.75
CA ARG A 511 -22.60 17.38 20.04
C ARG A 511 -23.53 17.54 18.83
N GLU A 512 -24.80 17.78 19.11
CA GLU A 512 -25.82 18.09 18.11
C GLU A 512 -26.38 19.49 18.35
N PHE A 513 -26.55 20.24 17.28
CA PHE A 513 -27.04 21.61 17.30
C PHE A 513 -28.27 21.74 16.41
N ARG A 514 -29.33 22.37 16.90
CA ARG A 514 -30.47 22.80 16.09
C ARG A 514 -30.23 24.26 15.70
N LEU A 515 -30.15 24.53 14.41
CA LEU A 515 -29.81 25.84 13.87
C LEU A 515 -30.97 26.38 13.03
N GLN A 516 -31.33 27.64 13.27
CA GLN A 516 -32.28 28.39 12.47
C GLN A 516 -31.67 28.76 11.11
N PRO A 517 -32.49 29.10 10.09
CA PRO A 517 -32.00 29.55 8.78
C PRO A 517 -30.95 30.66 8.90
N ASN A 518 -29.82 30.53 8.21
CA ASN A 518 -28.70 31.49 8.20
C ASN A 518 -28.06 31.78 9.57
N GLN A 519 -28.42 31.04 10.63
CA GLN A 519 -27.88 31.27 11.95
C GLN A 519 -26.37 30.97 11.99
N GLU A 520 -25.62 31.87 12.62
CA GLU A 520 -24.22 31.65 12.97
C GLU A 520 -24.10 31.33 14.45
N VAL A 521 -23.38 30.25 14.79
CA VAL A 521 -23.13 29.84 16.18
C VAL A 521 -21.64 29.60 16.37
N MET A 522 -21.10 30.10 17.47
CA MET A 522 -19.75 29.79 17.92
C MET A 522 -19.80 28.70 18.98
N VAL A 523 -19.22 27.54 18.66
CA VAL A 523 -19.11 26.40 19.58
C VAL A 523 -17.74 26.45 20.25
N ASN A 524 -17.73 26.72 21.54
CA ASN A 524 -16.53 26.66 22.37
C ASN A 524 -16.38 25.27 22.99
N VAL A 525 -15.22 24.66 22.79
CA VAL A 525 -14.87 23.37 23.38
C VAL A 525 -13.58 23.50 24.18
N ASP A 526 -13.70 23.44 25.50
CA ASP A 526 -12.56 23.33 26.41
C ASP A 526 -12.01 21.90 26.39
N CYS A 527 -10.81 21.75 25.83
CA CYS A 527 -10.13 20.48 25.67
C CYS A 527 -9.75 19.85 27.02
N ARG A 528 -9.43 20.64 28.05
CA ARG A 528 -9.09 20.10 29.37
C ARG A 528 -10.33 19.57 30.06
N ARG A 529 -11.42 20.35 30.08
CA ARG A 529 -12.70 19.94 30.67
C ARG A 529 -13.26 18.67 30.05
N HIS A 530 -13.08 18.49 28.74
CA HIS A 530 -13.58 17.33 28.00
C HIS A 530 -12.55 16.21 27.77
N HIS A 531 -11.36 16.30 28.38
CA HIS A 531 -10.28 15.31 28.25
C HIS A 531 -9.84 15.05 26.79
N ILE A 532 -9.86 16.08 25.95
CA ILE A 532 -9.47 16.04 24.55
C ILE A 532 -7.99 16.42 24.44
N SER A 533 -7.12 15.43 24.38
CA SER A 533 -5.68 15.66 24.26
C SER A 533 -5.18 15.71 22.82
N GLY A 534 -5.87 15.07 21.86
CA GLY A 534 -5.35 14.82 20.51
C GLY A 534 -4.17 13.84 20.51
N LEU A 535 -3.57 13.59 19.33
CA LEU A 535 -2.36 12.78 19.19
C LEU A 535 -1.13 13.67 19.05
N ALA A 536 -0.18 13.54 19.97
CA ALA A 536 1.12 14.19 19.88
C ALA A 536 2.01 13.45 18.88
N MET A 537 2.50 14.16 17.87
CA MET A 537 3.47 13.66 16.90
C MET A 537 4.55 14.71 16.66
N LYS A 538 5.78 14.44 17.11
CA LYS A 538 6.89 15.41 17.05
C LYS A 538 6.47 16.72 17.74
N LYS A 539 6.54 17.87 17.05
CA LYS A 539 6.13 19.19 17.55
C LYS A 539 4.70 19.58 17.11
N ARG A 540 3.83 18.60 16.84
CA ARG A 540 2.45 18.83 16.36
C ARG A 540 1.46 18.06 17.20
N GLN A 541 0.23 18.57 17.27
CA GLN A 541 -0.91 17.88 17.88
C GLN A 541 -2.00 17.66 16.83
N ILE A 542 -2.47 16.42 16.68
CA ILE A 542 -3.42 16.04 15.65
C ILE A 542 -4.78 15.74 16.27
N TYR A 543 -5.81 16.43 15.78
CA TYR A 543 -7.19 16.25 16.24
C TYR A 543 -8.08 15.73 15.12
N TYR A 544 -8.97 14.78 15.42
CA TYR A 544 -9.97 14.29 14.48
C TYR A 544 -11.27 15.09 14.62
N PHE A 545 -11.78 15.57 13.49
CA PHE A 545 -13.08 16.21 13.38
C PHE A 545 -13.97 15.44 12.39
N ARG A 546 -15.25 15.30 12.75
CA ARG A 546 -16.31 14.86 11.86
C ARG A 546 -17.50 15.77 11.99
N ILE A 547 -17.94 16.34 10.88
CA ILE A 547 -19.04 17.32 10.86
C ILE A 547 -20.05 16.88 9.82
N ARG A 548 -21.33 16.82 10.23
CA ARG A 548 -22.43 16.40 9.37
C ARG A 548 -23.60 17.37 9.49
N SER A 549 -24.08 17.83 8.35
CA SER A 549 -25.39 18.48 8.22
C SER A 549 -26.48 17.42 8.00
N LEU A 550 -27.67 17.59 8.56
CA LEU A 550 -28.82 16.70 8.27
C LEU A 550 -29.70 17.21 7.13
N LYS A 551 -29.59 18.48 6.77
CA LYS A 551 -30.19 19.05 5.56
C LYS A 551 -29.14 19.61 4.63
N GLU A 552 -29.57 19.88 3.40
CA GLU A 552 -28.73 20.44 2.36
C GLU A 552 -29.49 21.51 1.58
N TYR A 553 -28.74 22.39 0.94
CA TYR A 553 -29.25 23.53 0.20
C TYR A 553 -28.37 23.80 -1.00
N CYS A 554 -28.97 23.87 -2.19
CA CYS A 554 -28.30 24.27 -3.41
C CYS A 554 -28.80 25.66 -3.82
N PRO A 555 -27.97 26.71 -3.73
CA PRO A 555 -28.39 28.08 -4.04
C PRO A 555 -29.01 28.22 -5.44
N PHE A 556 -28.45 27.51 -6.43
CA PHE A 556 -28.93 27.51 -7.82
C PHE A 556 -30.41 27.09 -7.98
N PHE A 557 -30.90 26.17 -7.15
CA PHE A 557 -32.30 25.73 -7.23
C PHE A 557 -33.27 26.62 -6.45
N ALA A 558 -32.75 27.42 -5.51
CA ALA A 558 -33.57 28.28 -4.66
C ALA A 558 -33.72 29.70 -5.21
N ASP A 559 -32.77 30.14 -6.05
CA ASP A 559 -32.74 31.49 -6.60
C ASP A 559 -32.21 31.45 -8.05
N PRO A 560 -33.02 31.80 -9.07
CA PRO A 560 -32.63 31.74 -10.47
C PRO A 560 -31.48 32.70 -10.83
N TYR A 561 -31.16 33.67 -9.96
CA TYR A 561 -30.04 34.59 -10.15
C TYR A 561 -28.72 34.09 -9.54
N LYS A 562 -28.73 32.97 -8.80
CA LYS A 562 -27.52 32.38 -8.20
C LYS A 562 -26.94 31.30 -9.08
N GLU A 563 -25.66 31.42 -9.42
CA GLU A 563 -24.93 30.42 -10.21
C GLU A 563 -24.28 29.31 -9.36
N ASP A 564 -24.35 29.41 -8.02
CA ASP A 564 -23.72 28.42 -7.13
C ASP A 564 -24.48 27.09 -7.12
N ARG A 565 -23.95 26.12 -7.87
CA ARG A 565 -24.48 24.76 -8.03
C ARG A 565 -24.03 23.78 -6.95
N ARG A 566 -23.30 24.25 -5.94
CA ARG A 566 -22.81 23.38 -4.87
C ARG A 566 -23.97 22.95 -3.98
N ASN A 567 -23.93 21.69 -3.58
CA ASN A 567 -24.82 21.18 -2.54
C ASN A 567 -24.22 21.51 -1.17
N LEU A 568 -24.74 22.53 -0.49
CA LEU A 568 -24.19 23.06 0.75
C LEU A 568 -24.88 22.43 1.96
N GLY A 569 -24.10 22.01 2.96
CA GLY A 569 -24.64 21.53 4.24
C GLY A 569 -24.46 22.54 5.38
N ILE A 570 -23.24 22.67 5.90
CA ILE A 570 -22.88 23.64 6.94
C ILE A 570 -21.52 24.27 6.61
N GLN A 571 -21.39 25.58 6.78
CA GLN A 571 -20.08 26.24 6.68
C GLN A 571 -19.36 26.18 8.03
N VAL A 572 -18.08 25.83 8.00
CA VAL A 572 -17.27 25.59 9.18
C VAL A 572 -15.98 26.42 9.11
N HIS A 573 -15.66 27.07 10.22
CA HIS A 573 -14.33 27.61 10.48
C HIS A 573 -13.87 27.14 11.87
N ILE A 574 -12.63 26.66 11.97
CA ILE A 574 -12.07 26.10 13.22
C ILE A 574 -10.99 27.06 13.74
N GLY A 575 -11.35 27.87 14.73
CA GLY A 575 -10.41 28.68 15.50
C GLY A 575 -9.90 27.93 16.74
N PHE A 576 -8.79 28.40 17.33
CA PHE A 576 -8.20 27.75 18.50
C PHE A 576 -7.39 28.67 19.41
N GLU A 577 -7.28 28.28 20.68
CA GLU A 577 -6.45 28.89 21.72
C GLU A 577 -5.51 27.83 22.31
N GLN A 578 -4.27 28.20 22.69
CA GLN A 578 -3.22 27.26 23.12
C GLN A 578 -2.79 27.49 24.56
#